data_AF-A0A4S2PBH0-F1
#
_entry.id   AF-A0A4S2PBH0-F1
#
_cell.length_a   1.000
_cell.length_b   1.000
_cell.length_c   1.000
_cell.angle_alpha   90.00
_cell.angle_beta   90.00
_cell.angle_gamma   90.00
#
_symmetry.space_group_name_H-M   'P 1'
#
loop_
_entity.id
_entity.type
_entity.pdbx_description
1 polymer ?
#
loop_
_entity_poly.entity_id
_entity_poly.type
_entity_poly.pdbx_seq_one_letter_code
_entity_poly.pdbx_strand_id
1 'polypeptide(L)'
;MNVENNKATSLHLVLYYLLADGKPVTLEQMGINQAVQTLVTTNGKLGKLNQESLHSAFIRQILNGERLNFKNGYRLMEEREVWQINNPLWAIGGVVISGSFDGEVIQQRGNYFLVGQVNYALSDEFSKPLDLTNTGYSPLQIEFGTPFSITGSWIEPVNMMISKQQYEKVKTLLNSPTP
;
A
#
# COMPACT_ATOMS: atom_id res chain seq x y z
N MET A 1 9.51 13.56 24.42
CA MET A 1 8.56 13.99 23.38
C MET A 1 7.91 12.72 22.87
N ASN A 2 6.64 12.48 23.22
CA ASN A 2 5.93 11.21 22.96
C ASN A 2 5.51 11.13 21.48
N VAL A 3 5.75 9.98 20.85
CA VAL A 3 5.65 9.74 19.40
C VAL A 3 4.20 9.46 18.93
N GLU A 4 3.20 9.51 19.81
CA GLU A 4 1.82 9.16 19.47
C GLU A 4 0.98 10.29 18.82
N ASN A 5 1.51 11.50 18.63
CA ASN A 5 0.70 12.69 18.29
C ASN A 5 0.87 13.31 16.88
N ASN A 6 1.54 12.64 15.92
CA ASN A 6 1.88 13.24 14.60
C ASN A 6 1.16 12.61 13.37
N LYS A 7 0.05 11.90 13.55
CA LYS A 7 -0.71 11.36 12.41
C LYS A 7 -1.57 12.46 11.77
N ALA A 8 -1.40 12.68 10.47
CA ALA A 8 -2.27 13.58 9.70
C ALA A 8 -3.74 13.13 9.82
N THR A 9 -4.67 14.09 9.72
CA THR A 9 -6.11 13.82 9.66
C THR A 9 -6.65 14.19 8.28
N SER A 10 -7.92 13.88 8.02
CA SER A 10 -8.60 14.33 6.79
C SER A 10 -8.56 15.85 6.65
N LEU A 11 -8.73 16.59 7.77
CA LEU A 11 -8.63 18.06 7.75
C LEU A 11 -7.21 18.55 7.42
N HIS A 12 -6.16 17.85 7.86
CA HIS A 12 -4.79 18.21 7.50
C HIS A 12 -4.58 18.10 5.97
N LEU A 13 -5.11 17.07 5.32
CA LEU A 13 -5.06 16.93 3.86
C LEU A 13 -5.78 18.07 3.15
N VAL A 14 -6.94 18.51 3.65
CA VAL A 14 -7.67 19.66 3.11
C VAL A 14 -6.87 20.96 3.27
N LEU A 15 -6.32 21.23 4.46
CA LEU A 15 -5.50 22.41 4.68
C LEU A 15 -4.25 22.39 3.79
N TYR A 16 -3.65 21.23 3.59
CA TYR A 16 -2.50 21.05 2.72
C TYR A 16 -2.85 21.34 1.24
N TYR A 17 -4.00 20.85 0.76
CA TYR A 17 -4.53 21.19 -0.57
C TYR A 17 -4.71 22.71 -0.77
N LEU A 18 -5.13 23.42 0.27
CA LEU A 18 -5.38 24.86 0.23
C LEU A 18 -4.11 25.72 0.33
N LEU A 19 -3.11 25.27 1.10
CA LEU A 19 -2.00 26.13 1.56
C LEU A 19 -0.63 25.71 1.05
N ALA A 20 -0.44 24.45 0.61
CA ALA A 20 0.88 23.90 0.31
C ALA A 20 1.32 24.06 -1.15
N ASP A 21 0.50 24.71 -1.99
CA ASP A 21 0.82 25.02 -3.39
C ASP A 21 1.28 23.79 -4.20
N GLY A 22 0.56 22.68 -4.05
CA GLY A 22 0.80 21.45 -4.81
C GLY A 22 2.05 20.67 -4.45
N LYS A 23 2.77 21.03 -3.38
CA LYS A 23 3.97 20.32 -2.94
C LYS A 23 3.67 18.85 -2.64
N PRO A 24 4.41 17.87 -3.19
CA PRO A 24 4.17 16.46 -2.91
C PRO A 24 4.44 16.14 -1.43
N VAL A 25 3.75 15.11 -0.92
CA VAL A 25 3.91 14.62 0.45
C VAL A 25 4.11 13.11 0.47
N THR A 26 4.84 12.61 1.46
CA THR A 26 5.03 11.17 1.67
C THR A 26 4.13 10.61 2.77
N LEU A 27 3.85 9.30 2.73
CA LEU A 27 3.16 8.58 3.81
C LEU A 27 3.85 8.75 5.17
N GLU A 28 5.18 8.88 5.17
CA GLU A 28 5.99 9.11 6.37
C GLU A 28 5.79 10.52 6.92
N GLN A 29 5.85 11.55 6.06
CA GLN A 29 5.55 12.94 6.45
C GLN A 29 4.13 13.10 6.99
N MET A 30 3.19 12.29 6.49
CA MET A 30 1.81 12.24 6.99
C MET A 30 1.62 11.38 8.25
N GLY A 31 2.63 10.63 8.69
CA GLY A 31 2.51 9.71 9.83
C GLY A 31 1.55 8.54 9.60
N ILE A 32 1.33 8.12 8.35
CA ILE A 32 0.40 7.04 7.98
C ILE A 32 1.07 5.81 7.36
N ASN A 33 2.39 5.84 7.19
CA ASN A 33 3.16 4.76 6.57
C ASN A 33 2.86 3.39 7.20
N GLN A 34 2.96 3.26 8.52
CA GLN A 34 2.68 2.00 9.22
C GLN A 34 1.24 1.53 9.04
N ALA A 35 0.26 2.45 8.98
CA ALA A 35 -1.13 2.07 8.78
C ALA A 35 -1.35 1.44 7.39
N VAL A 36 -0.71 1.98 6.35
CA VAL A 36 -0.74 1.41 5.00
C VAL A 36 -0.04 0.04 4.96
N GLN A 37 1.14 -0.08 5.58
CA GLN A 37 1.86 -1.36 5.69
C GLN A 37 1.00 -2.44 6.36
N THR A 38 0.32 -2.09 7.45
CA THR A 38 -0.62 -3.00 8.12
C THR A 38 -1.76 -3.43 7.20
N LEU A 39 -2.34 -2.53 6.39
CA LEU A 39 -3.39 -2.92 5.44
C LEU A 39 -2.89 -3.92 4.38
N VAL A 40 -1.65 -3.79 3.93
CA VAL A 40 -1.04 -4.66 2.90
C VAL A 40 -0.80 -6.07 3.43
N THR A 41 -0.47 -6.20 4.72
CA THR A 41 -0.14 -7.46 5.39
C THR A 41 -1.31 -8.09 6.15
N THR A 42 -2.40 -7.35 6.37
CA THR A 42 -3.59 -7.85 7.08
C THR A 42 -4.55 -8.58 6.14
N ASN A 43 -4.96 -9.77 6.56
CA ASN A 43 -5.95 -10.58 5.88
C ASN A 43 -7.30 -9.86 5.75
N GLY A 44 -7.95 -9.96 4.59
CA GLY A 44 -9.29 -9.40 4.40
C GLY A 44 -9.34 -7.91 4.06
N LYS A 45 -8.22 -7.21 4.12
CA LYS A 45 -8.11 -5.78 3.79
C LYS A 45 -7.87 -5.57 2.29
N LEU A 46 -8.06 -4.34 1.82
CA LEU A 46 -7.85 -3.93 0.43
C LEU A 46 -8.71 -4.73 -0.57
N GLY A 47 -9.96 -5.02 -0.19
CA GLY A 47 -10.93 -5.72 -1.04
C GLY A 47 -10.72 -7.23 -1.17
N LYS A 48 -9.86 -7.83 -0.34
CA LYS A 48 -9.57 -9.28 -0.36
C LYS A 48 -10.63 -10.10 0.38
N LEU A 49 -11.69 -10.50 -0.33
CA LEU A 49 -12.79 -11.29 0.27
C LEU A 49 -12.40 -12.72 0.70
N ASN A 50 -11.29 -13.26 0.20
CA ASN A 50 -10.81 -14.62 0.50
C ASN A 50 -10.02 -14.73 1.81
N GLN A 51 -10.06 -13.73 2.69
CA GLN A 51 -9.26 -13.64 3.92
C GLN A 51 -7.74 -13.75 3.70
N GLU A 52 -7.26 -13.51 2.48
CA GLU A 52 -5.83 -13.40 2.16
C GLU A 52 -5.41 -11.92 2.29
N SER A 53 -4.16 -11.65 2.70
CA SER A 53 -3.60 -10.30 2.60
C SER A 53 -3.15 -9.99 1.17
N LEU A 54 -2.92 -8.71 0.85
CA LEU A 54 -2.28 -8.36 -0.43
C LEU A 54 -0.88 -9.00 -0.53
N HIS A 55 -0.11 -8.96 0.56
CA HIS A 55 1.22 -9.54 0.61
C HIS A 55 1.20 -11.05 0.33
N SER A 56 0.42 -11.83 1.07
CA SER A 56 0.34 -13.28 0.87
C SER A 56 -0.22 -13.66 -0.50
N ALA A 57 -1.17 -12.89 -1.04
CA ALA A 57 -1.66 -13.08 -2.40
C ALA A 57 -0.56 -12.90 -3.44
N PHE A 58 0.29 -11.88 -3.28
CA PHE A 58 1.40 -11.65 -4.19
C PHE A 58 2.48 -12.75 -4.07
N ILE A 59 2.84 -13.14 -2.85
CA ILE A 59 3.78 -14.26 -2.62
C ILE A 59 3.25 -15.56 -3.26
N ARG A 60 1.96 -15.86 -3.14
CA ARG A 60 1.36 -17.04 -3.79
C ARG A 60 1.51 -17.02 -5.30
N GLN A 61 1.36 -15.86 -5.93
CA GLN A 61 1.52 -15.72 -7.38
C GLN A 61 2.97 -15.92 -7.81
N ILE A 62 3.94 -15.45 -7.02
CA ILE A 62 5.36 -15.74 -7.22
C ILE A 62 5.58 -17.26 -7.15
N LEU A 63 5.10 -17.90 -6.07
CA LEU A 63 5.24 -19.35 -5.86
C LEU A 63 4.58 -20.21 -6.95
N ASN A 64 3.57 -19.67 -7.62
CA ASN A 64 2.92 -20.31 -8.75
C ASN A 64 3.65 -20.09 -10.09
N GLY A 65 4.69 -19.27 -10.12
CA GLY A 65 5.42 -18.92 -11.34
C GLY A 65 4.68 -17.90 -12.22
N GLU A 66 3.77 -17.10 -11.65
CA GLU A 66 2.90 -16.22 -12.43
C GLU A 66 3.54 -14.86 -12.73
N ARG A 67 4.10 -14.17 -11.72
CA ARG A 67 4.65 -12.82 -11.86
C ARG A 67 5.61 -12.44 -10.73
N LEU A 68 6.52 -11.51 -11.01
CA LEU A 68 7.47 -10.92 -10.05
C LEU A 68 7.14 -9.47 -9.68
N ASN A 69 6.13 -8.89 -10.31
CA ASN A 69 5.67 -7.53 -10.05
C ASN A 69 4.16 -7.41 -10.20
N PHE A 70 3.59 -6.38 -9.58
CA PHE A 70 2.19 -5.99 -9.77
C PHE A 70 2.03 -4.47 -9.60
N LYS A 71 0.95 -3.93 -10.18
CA LYS A 71 0.47 -2.56 -9.96
C LYS A 71 -1.05 -2.54 -10.10
N ASN A 72 -1.77 -2.27 -9.01
CA ASN A 72 -3.24 -2.25 -9.02
C ASN A 72 -3.78 -1.07 -8.20
N GLY A 73 -5.03 -0.70 -8.48
CA GLY A 73 -5.79 0.25 -7.67
C GLY A 73 -6.45 -0.41 -6.45
N TYR A 74 -6.49 0.30 -5.33
CA TYR A 74 -7.13 -0.12 -4.08
C TYR A 74 -7.91 1.04 -3.48
N ARG A 75 -8.93 0.73 -2.67
CA ARG A 75 -9.74 1.73 -1.97
C ARG A 75 -9.46 1.66 -0.48
N LEU A 76 -8.79 2.67 0.06
CA LEU A 76 -8.50 2.78 1.49
C LEU A 76 -9.73 3.23 2.28
N MET A 77 -10.64 3.98 1.65
CA MET A 77 -11.85 4.49 2.32
C MET A 77 -12.89 3.43 2.71
N GLU A 78 -12.82 2.24 2.13
CA GLU A 78 -13.77 1.15 2.40
C GLU A 78 -13.40 0.35 3.67
N GLU A 79 -12.27 0.69 4.31
CA GLU A 79 -11.81 0.08 5.55
C GLU A 79 -12.59 0.65 6.76
N ARG A 80 -13.64 -0.07 7.15
CA ARG A 80 -14.82 0.35 7.97
C ARG A 80 -14.59 0.82 9.41
N GLU A 81 -13.36 1.03 9.88
CA GLU A 81 -13.12 1.10 11.34
C GLU A 81 -13.08 2.50 11.98
N VAL A 82 -13.18 3.62 11.24
CA VAL A 82 -13.03 4.96 11.87
C VAL A 82 -13.91 6.04 11.24
N TRP A 83 -14.61 6.80 12.09
CA TRP A 83 -15.33 8.03 11.73
C TRP A 83 -14.42 9.04 10.99
N GLN A 84 -14.99 9.71 9.98
CA GLN A 84 -14.33 10.07 8.72
C GLN A 84 -13.37 11.27 8.76
N ILE A 85 -13.46 12.16 9.76
CA ILE A 85 -12.68 13.42 9.76
C ILE A 85 -11.25 13.26 10.32
N ASN A 86 -11.05 12.25 11.18
CA ASN A 86 -9.75 12.01 11.83
C ASN A 86 -8.94 10.91 11.13
N ASN A 87 -9.48 10.29 10.07
CA ASN A 87 -8.82 9.21 9.36
C ASN A 87 -8.33 9.66 7.96
N PRO A 88 -7.02 9.94 7.81
CA PRO A 88 -6.47 10.39 6.52
C PRO A 88 -6.62 9.34 5.42
N LEU A 89 -6.68 8.03 5.75
CA LEU A 89 -6.87 6.97 4.76
C LEU A 89 -8.24 7.06 4.08
N TRP A 90 -9.25 7.54 4.81
CA TRP A 90 -10.58 7.76 4.25
C TRP A 90 -10.59 8.94 3.26
N ALA A 91 -9.87 10.03 3.59
CA ALA A 91 -9.78 11.21 2.74
C ALA A 91 -8.93 10.99 1.48
N ILE A 92 -7.88 10.17 1.56
CA ILE A 92 -7.10 9.73 0.39
C ILE A 92 -8.00 8.96 -0.58
N GLY A 93 -8.90 8.12 -0.07
CA GLY A 93 -9.85 7.42 -0.93
C GLY A 93 -9.21 6.26 -1.67
N GLY A 94 -8.91 6.45 -2.95
CA GLY A 94 -8.30 5.45 -3.83
C GLY A 94 -6.80 5.64 -3.93
N VAL A 95 -6.04 4.55 -4.08
CA VAL A 95 -4.59 4.61 -4.27
C VAL A 95 -4.14 3.56 -5.28
N VAL A 96 -2.98 3.76 -5.88
CA VAL A 96 -2.27 2.71 -6.62
C VAL A 96 -1.19 2.13 -5.72
N ILE A 97 -1.20 0.81 -5.52
CA ILE A 97 -0.12 0.09 -4.85
C ILE A 97 0.54 -0.83 -5.87
N SER A 98 1.86 -0.82 -5.86
CA SER A 98 2.71 -1.70 -6.64
C SER A 98 3.68 -2.45 -5.74
N GLY A 99 4.11 -3.62 -6.17
CA GLY A 99 5.11 -4.43 -5.50
C GLY A 99 6.02 -5.09 -6.53
N SER A 100 7.30 -5.14 -6.23
CA SER A 100 8.30 -5.87 -7.01
C SER A 100 9.11 -6.77 -6.10
N PHE A 101 9.13 -8.06 -6.41
CA PHE A 101 9.98 -9.02 -5.71
C PHE A 101 11.41 -8.93 -6.25
N ASP A 102 12.36 -8.81 -5.35
CA ASP A 102 13.79 -8.94 -5.61
C ASP A 102 14.35 -10.01 -4.69
N GLY A 103 14.91 -11.07 -5.26
CA GLY A 103 15.35 -12.22 -4.49
C GLY A 103 15.64 -13.44 -5.35
N GLU A 104 15.83 -14.56 -4.67
CA GLU A 104 16.25 -15.81 -5.25
C GLU A 104 15.59 -17.01 -4.59
N VAL A 105 15.75 -18.17 -5.22
CA VAL A 105 15.43 -19.45 -4.61
C VAL A 105 16.70 -20.24 -4.35
N ILE A 106 16.86 -20.71 -3.11
CA ILE A 106 18.05 -21.43 -2.67
C ILE A 106 17.71 -22.87 -2.28
N GLN A 107 18.65 -23.78 -2.52
CA GLN A 107 18.60 -25.15 -2.02
C GLN A 107 19.67 -25.32 -0.94
N GLN A 108 19.26 -25.69 0.27
CA GLN A 108 20.18 -25.87 1.39
C GLN A 108 19.81 -27.11 2.20
N ARG A 109 20.77 -28.04 2.35
CA ARG A 109 20.61 -29.27 3.16
C ARG A 109 19.34 -30.07 2.81
N GLY A 110 19.00 -30.15 1.52
CA GLY A 110 17.81 -30.88 1.04
C GLY A 110 16.49 -30.10 1.12
N ASN A 111 16.48 -28.90 1.70
CA ASN A 111 15.33 -28.00 1.73
C ASN A 111 15.44 -26.91 0.67
N TYR A 112 14.30 -26.32 0.30
CA TYR A 112 14.21 -25.22 -0.66
C TYR A 112 13.62 -23.99 0.02
N PHE A 113 14.13 -22.81 -0.32
CA PHE A 113 13.68 -21.55 0.27
C PHE A 113 13.48 -20.49 -0.81
N LEU A 114 12.52 -19.59 -0.55
CA LEU A 114 12.40 -18.30 -1.21
C LEU A 114 12.96 -17.23 -0.27
N VAL A 115 13.98 -16.51 -0.73
CA VAL A 115 14.67 -15.48 0.06
C VAL A 115 14.76 -14.19 -0.75
N GLY A 116 14.45 -13.07 -0.13
CA GLY A 116 14.51 -11.76 -0.78
C GLY A 116 13.64 -10.75 -0.08
N GLN A 117 13.07 -9.84 -0.86
CA GLN A 117 12.19 -8.80 -0.36
C GLN A 117 11.18 -8.37 -1.41
N VAL A 118 10.03 -7.88 -0.95
CA VAL A 118 9.07 -7.15 -1.80
C VAL A 118 9.25 -5.67 -1.57
N ASN A 119 9.66 -4.97 -2.63
CA ASN A 119 9.72 -3.51 -2.66
C ASN A 119 8.35 -2.99 -3.04
N TYR A 120 7.66 -2.35 -2.09
CA TYR A 120 6.35 -1.75 -2.30
C TYR A 120 6.48 -0.25 -2.61
N ALA A 121 5.59 0.23 -3.47
CA ALA A 121 5.37 1.65 -3.67
C ALA A 121 3.87 1.95 -3.74
N LEU A 122 3.47 3.05 -3.10
CA LEU A 122 2.14 3.64 -3.16
C LEU A 122 2.23 5.00 -3.84
N SER A 123 1.28 5.26 -4.74
CA SER A 123 1.10 6.57 -5.36
C SER A 123 -0.38 6.93 -5.42
N ASP A 124 -0.69 8.19 -5.14
CA ASP A 124 -2.01 8.79 -5.30
C ASP A 124 -1.88 10.29 -5.64
N GLU A 125 -2.94 10.88 -6.17
CA GLU A 125 -3.08 12.31 -6.35
C GLU A 125 -4.32 12.81 -5.58
N PHE A 126 -4.06 13.60 -4.53
CA PHE A 126 -5.12 14.28 -3.81
C PHE A 126 -5.58 15.48 -4.63
N SER A 127 -6.59 15.25 -5.47
CA SER A 127 -7.03 16.22 -6.49
C SER A 127 -8.16 17.12 -6.03
N LYS A 128 -9.04 16.64 -5.14
CA LYS A 128 -10.08 17.44 -4.51
C LYS A 128 -10.39 16.90 -3.10
N PRO A 129 -10.62 17.78 -2.12
CA PRO A 129 -11.34 17.39 -0.92
C PRO A 129 -12.70 16.86 -1.37
N LEU A 130 -12.96 15.57 -1.18
CA LEU A 130 -14.32 15.07 -1.26
C LEU A 130 -15.19 15.95 -0.35
N ASP A 131 -16.43 16.16 -0.76
CA ASP A 131 -17.50 16.74 0.06
C ASP A 131 -17.46 16.02 1.42
N LEU A 132 -16.84 16.62 2.45
CA LEU A 132 -16.71 16.07 3.82
C LEU A 132 -18.10 16.09 4.49
N THR A 133 -19.08 15.43 3.86
CA THR A 133 -20.52 15.70 3.92
C THR A 133 -21.28 14.91 4.96
N ASN A 134 -20.62 14.04 5.73
CA ASN A 134 -21.33 13.19 6.69
C ASN A 134 -20.94 13.42 8.16
N THR A 135 -20.48 14.64 8.49
CA THR A 135 -20.00 15.00 9.85
C THR A 135 -20.89 16.00 10.58
N GLY A 136 -22.08 16.33 10.06
CA GLY A 136 -23.01 17.28 10.68
C GLY A 136 -22.62 18.77 10.50
N TYR A 137 -21.54 19.05 9.77
CA TYR A 137 -21.16 20.38 9.30
C TYR A 137 -21.59 20.55 7.84
N SER A 138 -21.96 21.77 7.45
CA SER A 138 -22.29 22.10 6.05
C SER A 138 -21.17 21.63 5.12
N PRO A 139 -21.49 21.13 3.90
CA PRO A 139 -20.48 20.78 2.91
C PRO A 139 -19.52 21.94 2.71
N LEU A 140 -18.23 21.68 2.93
CA LEU A 140 -17.17 22.60 2.54
C LEU A 140 -17.05 22.52 1.01
N GLN A 141 -17.78 23.37 0.30
CA GLN A 141 -17.60 23.56 -1.14
C GLN A 141 -16.28 24.28 -1.38
N ILE A 142 -15.19 23.52 -1.49
CA ILE A 142 -13.85 24.05 -1.75
C ILE A 142 -13.62 24.07 -3.26
N GLU A 143 -13.77 25.25 -3.86
CA GLU A 143 -13.57 25.45 -5.31
C GLU A 143 -12.15 25.85 -5.69
N PHE A 144 -11.26 26.08 -4.71
CA PHE A 144 -9.89 26.54 -4.90
C PHE A 144 -8.89 25.67 -4.13
N GLY A 145 -7.65 25.62 -4.60
CA GLY A 145 -6.55 24.82 -4.05
C GLY A 145 -5.75 24.13 -5.15
N THR A 146 -4.64 23.50 -4.78
CA THR A 146 -3.71 22.90 -5.73
C THR A 146 -3.56 21.40 -5.43
N PRO A 147 -3.90 20.51 -6.38
CA PRO A 147 -3.65 19.08 -6.25
C PRO A 147 -2.20 18.77 -5.88
N PHE A 148 -1.99 17.71 -5.11
CA PHE A 148 -0.65 17.26 -4.75
C PHE A 148 -0.54 15.74 -4.76
N SER A 149 0.65 15.25 -5.07
CA SER A 149 0.93 13.81 -5.06
C SER A 149 1.19 13.30 -3.64
N ILE A 150 0.66 12.12 -3.34
CA ILE A 150 0.95 11.35 -2.13
C ILE A 150 1.75 10.12 -2.56
N THR A 151 2.92 9.93 -1.96
CA THR A 151 3.80 8.80 -2.28
C THR A 151 4.26 8.04 -1.05
N GLY A 152 4.58 6.77 -1.20
CA GLY A 152 5.18 5.98 -0.14
C GLY A 152 5.96 4.81 -0.70
N SER A 153 6.99 4.39 0.02
CA SER A 153 7.75 3.18 -0.32
C SER A 153 8.21 2.50 0.94
N TRP A 154 8.16 1.16 0.93
CA TRP A 154 8.60 0.34 2.05
C TRP A 154 8.99 -1.05 1.53
N ILE A 155 9.63 -1.83 2.39
CA ILE A 155 10.18 -3.15 2.06
C ILE A 155 9.57 -4.17 3.02
N GLU A 156 9.07 -5.27 2.50
CA GLU A 156 8.68 -6.44 3.28
C GLU A 156 9.66 -7.59 3.01
N PRO A 157 10.37 -8.10 4.03
CA PRO A 157 11.31 -9.20 3.85
C PRO A 157 10.57 -10.52 3.56
N VAL A 158 11.17 -11.35 2.72
CA VAL A 158 10.68 -12.70 2.41
C VAL A 158 11.75 -13.70 2.78
N ASN A 159 11.42 -14.60 3.70
CA ASN A 159 12.24 -15.76 4.01
C ASN A 159 11.31 -16.91 4.42
N MET A 160 11.09 -17.84 3.51
CA MET A 160 10.19 -18.95 3.75
C MET A 160 10.66 -20.24 3.07
N MET A 161 10.40 -21.36 3.74
CA MET A 161 10.58 -22.67 3.14
C MET A 161 9.50 -22.91 2.08
N ILE A 162 9.89 -23.52 0.96
CA ILE A 162 9.02 -23.82 -0.17
C ILE A 162 9.19 -25.29 -0.59
N SER A 163 8.20 -25.80 -1.33
CA SER A 163 8.30 -27.12 -1.95
C SER A 163 9.27 -27.11 -3.14
N LYS A 164 9.79 -28.29 -3.51
CA LYS A 164 10.57 -28.47 -4.74
C LYS A 164 9.81 -27.99 -5.98
N GLN A 165 8.51 -28.26 -6.06
CA GLN A 165 7.69 -27.82 -7.20
C GLN A 165 7.65 -26.29 -7.31
N GLN A 166 7.49 -25.59 -6.20
CA GLN A 166 7.54 -24.12 -6.17
C GLN A 166 8.94 -23.60 -6.51
N TYR A 167 9.99 -24.25 -5.99
CA TYR A 167 11.37 -23.90 -6.32
C TYR A 167 11.61 -23.88 -7.84
N GLU A 168 11.23 -24.94 -8.56
CA GLU A 168 11.43 -25.00 -10.01
C GLU A 168 10.61 -23.95 -10.77
N LYS A 169 9.36 -23.69 -10.33
CA LYS A 169 8.50 -22.66 -10.92
C LYS A 169 9.10 -21.26 -10.77
N VAL A 170 9.50 -20.90 -9.55
CA VAL A 170 10.08 -19.59 -9.25
C VAL A 170 11.44 -19.43 -9.92
N LYS A 171 12.28 -20.47 -9.90
CA LYS A 171 13.57 -20.46 -10.60
C LYS A 171 13.41 -20.17 -12.09
N THR A 172 12.41 -20.77 -12.72
CA THR A 172 12.10 -20.52 -14.14
C THR A 172 11.64 -19.07 -14.35
N LEU A 173 10.74 -18.59 -13.48
CA LEU A 173 10.23 -17.23 -13.53
C LEU A 173 11.34 -16.17 -13.38
N LEU A 174 12.28 -16.36 -12.44
CA LEU A 174 13.41 -15.44 -12.19
C LEU A 174 14.41 -15.37 -13.35
N ASN A 175 14.59 -16.48 -14.08
CA ASN A 175 15.52 -16.57 -15.20
C ASN A 175 14.88 -16.27 -16.56
N SER A 176 13.57 -15.96 -16.57
CA SER A 176 12.87 -15.64 -17.81
C SER A 176 13.24 -14.22 -18.25
N PRO A 177 13.63 -13.99 -19.51
CA PRO A 177 13.91 -12.64 -20.00
C PRO A 177 12.67 -11.77 -19.82
N THR A 178 12.85 -10.61 -19.18
CA THR A 178 11.78 -9.64 -19.01
C THR A 178 11.33 -9.19 -20.41
N PRO A 179 10.04 -9.26 -20.75
CA PRO A 179 9.55 -8.76 -22.04
C PRO A 179 9.77 -7.26 -22.19
#